data_AF-A0A2N9LRD3-F1
#
_entry.id   AF-A0A2N9LRD3-F1
#
_cell.length_a   1.000
_cell.length_b   1.000
_cell.length_c   1.000
_cell.angle_alpha   90.00
_cell.angle_beta   90.00
_cell.angle_gamma   90.00
#
_symmetry.space_group_name_H-M   'P 1'
#
loop_
_entity.id
_entity.type
_entity.pdbx_description
1 polymer ?
#
loop_
_entity_poly.entity_id
_entity_poly.type
_entity_poly.pdbx_seq_one_letter_code
_entity_poly.pdbx_strand_id
1 'polypeptide(L)'
;MSRIVICEMEPLIPPTATQYFAKENYNVMNDPRTQIFYDDARHFVLTTREKFDIITSDPIHPWVKGSATLYSREYFQLVKDHLNPGGVVTQWVPLYESDMDTVKSELATFFDVFPNGTVWANELNGGGYDVFLMGQNEPAKINLDALQQRLESPEYFRVAQSLRDVGFNSMYDLLATYAGQDQDLKPWLRDAEINRDGNLRLQYLAGLALNISQEGPIYSEMLKYRQFPANLFTGSEAVMQHLYAALSATTSR
;
A
#
# COMPACT_ATOMS: atom_id res chain seq x y z
N MET A 1 14.27 -13.07 -6.57
CA MET A 1 12.91 -13.54 -6.20
C MET A 1 12.71 -14.94 -6.76
N SER A 2 12.49 -15.92 -5.89
CA SER A 2 12.43 -17.35 -6.25
C SER A 2 11.01 -17.85 -6.58
N ARG A 3 9.95 -17.19 -6.09
CA ARG A 3 8.55 -17.60 -6.28
C ARG A 3 7.60 -16.40 -6.20
N ILE A 4 6.50 -16.45 -6.94
CA ILE A 4 5.39 -15.48 -6.93
C ILE A 4 4.10 -16.28 -6.69
N VAL A 5 3.29 -15.86 -5.74
CA VAL A 5 1.98 -16.46 -5.46
C VAL A 5 0.91 -15.40 -5.71
N ILE A 6 -0.08 -15.75 -6.54
CA ILE A 6 -1.22 -14.89 -6.84
C ILE A 6 -2.47 -15.64 -6.37
N CYS A 7 -3.22 -15.05 -5.44
CA CYS A 7 -4.55 -15.53 -5.08
C CYS A 7 -5.56 -14.65 -5.79
N GLU A 8 -6.31 -15.23 -6.72
CA GLU A 8 -7.29 -14.53 -7.55
C GLU A 8 -8.64 -15.22 -7.43
N MET A 9 -9.68 -14.48 -7.12
CA MET A 9 -11.01 -15.07 -6.91
C MET A 9 -11.65 -15.48 -8.23
N GLU A 10 -11.41 -14.74 -9.31
CA GLU A 10 -12.07 -14.89 -10.60
C GLU A 10 -11.18 -15.60 -11.65
N PRO A 11 -11.45 -16.89 -12.00
CA PRO A 11 -10.54 -17.68 -12.83
C PRO A 11 -10.32 -17.17 -14.25
N LEU A 12 -11.19 -16.29 -14.74
CA LEU A 12 -11.08 -15.69 -16.05
C LEU A 12 -10.15 -14.46 -16.06
N ILE A 13 -9.89 -13.84 -14.91
CA ILE A 13 -9.09 -12.61 -14.87
C ILE A 13 -7.64 -12.86 -15.30
N PRO A 14 -6.88 -13.85 -14.79
CA PRO A 14 -5.49 -14.02 -15.20
C PRO A 14 -5.29 -14.33 -16.69
N PRO A 15 -6.05 -15.25 -17.34
CA PRO A 15 -5.90 -15.48 -18.78
C PRO A 15 -6.33 -14.27 -19.61
N THR A 16 -7.39 -13.56 -19.23
CA THR A 16 -7.83 -12.35 -19.94
C THR A 16 -6.82 -11.21 -19.78
N ALA A 17 -6.31 -10.98 -18.57
CA ALA A 17 -5.27 -9.97 -18.32
C ALA A 17 -3.98 -10.29 -19.08
N THR A 18 -3.61 -11.57 -19.18
CA THR A 18 -2.46 -11.99 -19.99
C THR A 18 -2.70 -11.78 -21.48
N GLN A 19 -3.92 -12.01 -21.98
CA GLN A 19 -4.24 -11.79 -23.39
C GLN A 19 -4.16 -10.30 -23.78
N TYR A 20 -4.67 -9.40 -22.95
CA TYR A 20 -4.82 -7.99 -23.32
C TYR A 20 -3.78 -7.05 -22.71
N PHE A 21 -3.18 -7.42 -21.59
CA PHE A 21 -2.30 -6.58 -20.76
C PHE A 21 -0.97 -7.28 -20.41
N ALA A 22 -0.51 -8.24 -21.22
CA ALA A 22 0.77 -8.93 -21.02
C ALA A 22 1.97 -7.97 -20.96
N LYS A 23 1.87 -6.81 -21.61
CA LYS A 23 2.92 -5.78 -21.57
C LYS A 23 2.99 -5.15 -20.19
N GLU A 24 1.85 -4.76 -19.63
CA GLU A 24 1.72 -4.04 -18.37
C GLU A 24 1.98 -4.96 -17.16
N ASN A 25 1.51 -6.20 -17.20
CA ASN A 25 1.71 -7.18 -16.12
C ASN A 25 2.97 -8.05 -16.30
N TYR A 26 3.83 -7.72 -17.27
CA TYR A 26 5.06 -8.44 -17.59
C TYR A 26 4.85 -9.95 -17.85
N ASN A 27 3.69 -10.33 -18.37
CA ASN A 27 3.30 -11.71 -18.69
C ASN A 27 3.41 -12.64 -17.46
N VAL A 28 3.10 -12.13 -16.26
CA VAL A 28 3.33 -12.79 -14.96
C VAL A 28 2.70 -14.18 -14.85
N MET A 29 1.53 -14.40 -15.48
CA MET A 29 0.86 -15.70 -15.49
C MET A 29 1.72 -16.82 -16.10
N ASN A 30 2.55 -16.48 -17.09
CA ASN A 30 3.42 -17.42 -17.79
C ASN A 30 4.86 -17.44 -17.23
N ASP A 31 5.14 -16.67 -16.17
CA ASP A 31 6.43 -16.74 -15.49
C ASP A 31 6.55 -18.08 -14.73
N PRO A 32 7.63 -18.85 -14.90
CA PRO A 32 7.78 -20.16 -14.26
C PRO A 32 7.84 -20.11 -12.72
N ARG A 33 8.01 -18.92 -12.13
CA ARG A 33 7.99 -18.70 -10.68
C ARG A 33 6.58 -18.47 -10.14
N THR A 34 5.62 -18.19 -11.01
CA THR A 34 4.24 -17.84 -10.64
C THR A 34 3.40 -19.07 -10.38
N GLN A 35 2.68 -19.05 -9.27
CA GLN A 35 1.62 -20.01 -8.95
C GLN A 35 0.35 -19.25 -8.66
N ILE A 36 -0.73 -19.61 -9.37
CA ILE A 36 -2.04 -18.98 -9.22
C ILE A 36 -2.94 -19.93 -8.44
N PHE A 37 -3.54 -19.42 -7.37
CA PHE A 37 -4.58 -20.08 -6.59
C PHE A 37 -5.89 -19.37 -6.85
N TYR A 38 -6.91 -20.13 -7.25
CA TYR A 38 -8.25 -19.59 -7.44
C TYR A 38 -9.05 -19.76 -6.14
N ASP A 39 -9.01 -18.72 -5.30
CA ASP A 39 -9.55 -18.75 -3.95
C ASP A 39 -9.86 -17.32 -3.46
N ASP A 40 -10.64 -17.22 -2.39
CA ASP A 40 -10.75 -15.98 -1.62
C ASP A 40 -9.44 -15.72 -0.86
N ALA A 41 -8.88 -14.52 -0.99
CA ALA A 41 -7.58 -14.20 -0.42
C ALA A 41 -7.55 -14.37 1.12
N ARG A 42 -8.66 -14.06 1.79
CA ARG A 42 -8.78 -14.26 3.23
C ARG A 42 -8.80 -15.75 3.59
N HIS A 43 -9.55 -16.57 2.87
CA HIS A 43 -9.53 -18.02 3.02
C HIS A 43 -8.15 -18.62 2.75
N PHE A 44 -7.47 -18.17 1.69
CA PHE A 44 -6.12 -18.61 1.35
C PHE A 44 -5.13 -18.31 2.48
N VAL A 45 -5.07 -17.06 2.96
CA VAL A 45 -4.18 -16.67 4.06
C VAL A 45 -4.55 -17.38 5.37
N LEU A 46 -5.83 -17.65 5.62
CA LEU A 46 -6.25 -18.38 6.81
C LEU A 46 -5.80 -19.85 6.81
N THR A 47 -5.70 -20.48 5.64
CA THR A 47 -5.49 -21.93 5.52
C THR A 47 -4.08 -22.32 5.09
N THR A 48 -3.34 -21.41 4.45
CA THR A 48 -1.95 -21.63 4.11
C THR A 48 -1.07 -21.70 5.36
N ARG A 49 0.09 -22.35 5.22
CA ARG A 49 1.16 -22.34 6.23
C ARG A 49 2.41 -21.62 5.73
N GLU A 50 2.34 -21.10 4.51
CA GLU A 50 3.46 -20.44 3.86
C GLU A 50 3.67 -19.04 4.44
N LYS A 51 4.93 -18.59 4.48
CA LYS A 51 5.25 -17.21 4.86
C LYS A 51 5.92 -16.50 3.70
N PHE A 52 5.72 -15.19 3.64
CA PHE A 52 6.13 -14.35 2.53
C PHE A 52 7.02 -13.19 2.99
N ASP A 53 7.97 -12.83 2.14
CA ASP A 53 8.80 -11.63 2.36
C ASP A 53 8.04 -10.36 1.98
N ILE A 54 7.12 -10.46 1.02
CA ILE A 54 6.29 -9.37 0.51
C ILE A 54 4.87 -9.89 0.33
N ILE A 55 3.89 -9.18 0.88
CA ILE A 55 2.46 -9.38 0.62
C ILE A 55 1.89 -8.09 0.07
N THR A 56 1.16 -8.14 -1.04
CA THR A 56 0.45 -6.99 -1.60
C THR A 56 -1.04 -7.31 -1.65
N SER A 57 -1.87 -6.52 -1.00
CA SER A 57 -3.32 -6.67 -0.97
C SER A 57 -3.97 -5.52 -1.73
N ASP A 58 -4.57 -5.85 -2.88
CA ASP A 58 -5.26 -4.91 -3.79
C ASP A 58 -6.67 -5.43 -4.10
N PRO A 59 -7.56 -5.53 -3.09
CA PRO A 59 -8.91 -6.01 -3.30
C PRO A 59 -9.79 -4.92 -3.92
N ILE A 60 -10.95 -5.31 -4.43
CA ILE A 60 -11.97 -4.34 -4.86
C ILE A 60 -12.44 -3.44 -3.70
N HIS A 61 -13.10 -2.32 -4.00
CA HIS A 61 -13.57 -1.34 -3.02
C HIS A 61 -14.25 -1.95 -1.78
N PRO A 62 -14.06 -1.37 -0.58
CA PRO A 62 -14.60 -1.91 0.67
C PRO A 62 -16.13 -2.03 0.73
N TRP A 63 -16.85 -1.20 -0.03
CA TRP A 63 -18.32 -1.23 -0.11
C TRP A 63 -18.85 -2.44 -0.91
N VAL A 64 -18.01 -3.10 -1.71
CA VAL A 64 -18.38 -4.32 -2.41
C VAL A 64 -18.54 -5.44 -1.40
N LYS A 65 -19.66 -6.17 -1.51
CA LYS A 65 -20.03 -7.25 -0.59
C LYS A 65 -18.86 -8.22 -0.40
N GLY A 66 -18.46 -8.40 0.86
CA GLY A 66 -17.37 -9.31 1.25
C GLY A 66 -15.99 -8.66 1.32
N SER A 67 -15.75 -7.57 0.58
CA SER A 67 -14.42 -6.94 0.51
C SER A 67 -13.99 -6.30 1.84
N ALA A 68 -14.91 -5.68 2.59
CA ALA A 68 -14.61 -5.09 3.91
C ALA A 68 -13.94 -6.05 4.91
N THR A 69 -14.06 -7.37 4.72
CA THR A 69 -13.38 -8.37 5.55
C THR A 69 -11.87 -8.44 5.31
N LEU A 70 -11.39 -7.95 4.17
CA LEU A 70 -9.98 -7.77 3.80
C LEU A 70 -9.38 -6.46 4.33
N TYR A 71 -10.16 -5.72 5.11
CA TYR A 71 -9.77 -4.49 5.79
C TYR A 71 -10.04 -4.58 7.29
N SER A 72 -10.31 -5.77 7.82
CA SER A 72 -10.53 -5.95 9.26
C SER A 72 -9.21 -6.13 9.99
N ARG A 73 -9.22 -5.77 11.27
CA ARG A 73 -8.07 -5.99 12.16
C ARG A 73 -7.65 -7.47 12.17
N GLU A 74 -8.61 -8.39 12.17
CA GLU A 74 -8.35 -9.82 12.19
C GLU A 74 -7.70 -10.30 10.89
N TYR A 75 -8.11 -9.78 9.72
CA TYR A 75 -7.42 -10.06 8.46
C TYR A 75 -5.99 -9.52 8.46
N PHE A 76 -5.79 -8.27 8.89
CA PHE A 76 -4.44 -7.73 8.96
C PHE A 76 -3.55 -8.52 9.93
N GLN A 77 -4.11 -9.05 11.03
CA GLN A 77 -3.37 -9.94 11.93
C GLN A 77 -2.99 -11.25 11.23
N LEU A 78 -3.90 -11.86 10.46
CA LEU A 78 -3.58 -13.03 9.65
C LEU A 78 -2.44 -12.72 8.68
N VAL A 79 -2.52 -11.60 7.95
CA VAL A 79 -1.46 -11.17 7.02
C VAL A 79 -0.12 -10.99 7.75
N LYS A 80 -0.14 -10.33 8.91
CA LYS A 80 1.06 -10.11 9.75
C LYS A 80 1.72 -11.43 10.17
N ASP A 81 0.93 -12.43 10.55
CA ASP A 81 1.42 -13.73 10.98
C ASP A 81 2.06 -14.52 9.83
N HIS A 82 1.70 -14.19 8.58
CA HIS A 82 2.23 -14.78 7.35
C HIS A 82 3.42 -14.01 6.77
N LEU A 83 3.89 -12.94 7.42
CA LEU A 83 5.15 -12.29 7.04
C LEU A 83 6.35 -13.02 7.65
N ASN A 84 7.41 -13.17 6.85
CA ASN A 84 8.73 -13.51 7.35
C ASN A 84 9.31 -12.36 8.20
N PRO A 85 10.32 -12.62 9.06
CA PRO A 85 11.09 -11.56 9.69
C PRO A 85 11.65 -10.58 8.65
N GLY A 86 11.46 -9.29 8.88
CA GLY A 86 11.80 -8.23 7.91
C GLY A 86 10.86 -8.13 6.70
N GLY A 87 9.79 -8.93 6.65
CA GLY A 87 8.79 -8.89 5.58
C GLY A 87 7.91 -7.65 5.64
N VAL A 88 7.35 -7.30 4.48
CA VAL A 88 6.52 -6.11 4.29
C VAL A 88 5.15 -6.46 3.71
N VAL A 89 4.14 -5.71 4.11
CA VAL A 89 2.82 -5.74 3.48
C VAL A 89 2.47 -4.38 2.91
N THR A 90 1.83 -4.37 1.75
CA THR A 90 1.10 -3.20 1.25
C THR A 90 -0.40 -3.47 1.16
N GLN A 91 -1.21 -2.48 1.51
CA GLN A 91 -2.66 -2.50 1.39
C GLN A 91 -3.10 -1.26 0.61
N TRP A 92 -3.81 -1.46 -0.50
CA TRP A 92 -4.46 -0.38 -1.24
C TRP A 92 -5.67 0.16 -0.47
N VAL A 93 -5.89 1.48 -0.51
CA VAL A 93 -7.03 2.17 0.09
C VAL A 93 -7.53 3.25 -0.88
N PRO A 94 -8.78 3.18 -1.37
CA PRO A 94 -9.35 4.23 -2.20
C PRO A 94 -9.71 5.45 -1.35
N LEU A 95 -9.37 6.66 -1.81
CA LEU A 95 -9.90 7.89 -1.20
C LEU A 95 -11.16 8.39 -1.90
N TYR A 96 -11.36 8.01 -3.16
CA TYR A 96 -12.58 8.26 -3.92
C TYR A 96 -13.69 7.29 -3.51
N GLU A 97 -14.95 7.66 -3.82
CA GLU A 97 -16.14 6.89 -3.40
C GLU A 97 -16.15 6.57 -1.89
N SER A 98 -15.56 7.48 -1.10
CA SER A 98 -15.28 7.33 0.32
C SER A 98 -15.47 8.66 1.03
N ASP A 99 -15.70 8.59 2.34
CA ASP A 99 -15.74 9.75 3.23
C ASP A 99 -14.62 9.69 4.27
N MET A 100 -14.51 10.76 5.05
CA MET A 100 -13.48 10.89 6.08
C MET A 100 -13.51 9.73 7.09
N ASP A 101 -14.69 9.29 7.52
CA ASP A 101 -14.84 8.26 8.54
C ASP A 101 -14.46 6.87 8.01
N THR A 102 -14.78 6.59 6.74
CA THR A 102 -14.37 5.37 6.03
C THR A 102 -12.85 5.26 5.97
N VAL A 103 -12.17 6.29 5.44
CA VAL A 103 -10.70 6.28 5.30
C VAL A 103 -10.01 6.26 6.65
N LYS A 104 -10.49 7.03 7.63
CA LYS A 104 -9.97 6.98 9.01
C LYS A 104 -10.10 5.57 9.60
N SER A 105 -11.23 4.90 9.40
CA SER A 105 -11.45 3.52 9.86
C SER A 105 -10.44 2.56 9.22
N GLU A 106 -10.19 2.65 7.91
CA GLU A 106 -9.21 1.81 7.20
C GLU A 106 -7.78 2.00 7.75
N LEU A 107 -7.32 3.25 7.82
CA LEU A 107 -5.97 3.58 8.30
C LEU A 107 -5.78 3.20 9.76
N ALA A 108 -6.74 3.53 10.64
CA ALA A 108 -6.64 3.20 12.06
C ALA A 108 -6.66 1.67 12.30
N THR A 109 -7.47 0.94 11.53
CA THR A 109 -7.52 -0.53 11.62
C THR A 109 -6.19 -1.16 11.20
N PHE A 110 -5.56 -0.64 10.15
CA PHE A 110 -4.25 -1.10 9.72
C PHE A 110 -3.15 -0.80 10.76
N PHE A 111 -3.10 0.42 11.28
CA PHE A 111 -2.09 0.84 12.26
C PHE A 111 -2.24 0.15 13.63
N ASP A 112 -3.44 -0.30 13.99
CA ASP A 112 -3.64 -1.12 15.20
C ASP A 112 -2.86 -2.46 15.13
N VAL A 113 -2.66 -3.01 13.92
CA VAL A 113 -1.92 -4.26 13.71
C VAL A 113 -0.46 -4.00 13.34
N PHE A 114 -0.20 -2.97 12.53
CA PHE A 114 1.13 -2.56 12.09
C PHE A 114 1.52 -1.20 12.70
N PRO A 115 1.93 -1.16 13.98
CA PRO A 115 2.45 0.07 14.55
C PRO A 115 3.71 0.50 13.79
N ASN A 116 3.86 1.81 13.55
CA ASN A 116 4.85 2.40 12.63
C ASN A 116 4.57 2.17 11.13
N GLY A 117 3.35 1.76 10.77
CA GLY A 117 2.94 1.76 9.37
C GLY A 117 3.03 3.15 8.74
N THR A 118 3.20 3.17 7.42
CA THR A 118 3.40 4.38 6.61
C THR A 118 2.35 4.47 5.51
N VAL A 119 2.03 5.68 5.06
CA VAL A 119 1.10 5.96 3.97
C VAL A 119 1.87 6.56 2.81
N TRP A 120 1.60 6.07 1.61
CA TRP A 120 2.18 6.53 0.35
C TRP A 120 1.04 6.82 -0.63
N ALA A 121 1.03 7.98 -1.28
CA ALA A 121 -0.10 8.44 -2.06
C ALA A 121 0.25 8.66 -3.52
N ASN A 122 -0.69 8.37 -4.40
CA ASN A 122 -0.56 8.76 -5.79
C ASN A 122 -1.01 10.22 -5.97
N GLU A 123 -0.10 11.08 -6.43
CA GLU A 123 -0.36 12.50 -6.63
C GLU A 123 -0.86 12.85 -8.03
N LEU A 124 -1.61 11.96 -8.69
CA LEU A 124 -2.29 12.30 -9.94
C LEU A 124 -3.10 13.60 -9.74
N ASN A 125 -2.65 14.67 -10.39
CA ASN A 125 -3.19 16.03 -10.32
C ASN A 125 -3.20 16.68 -8.92
N GLY A 126 -2.34 16.23 -7.98
CA GLY A 126 -2.19 16.82 -6.64
C GLY A 126 -3.35 16.57 -5.68
N GLY A 127 -4.35 15.77 -6.07
CA GLY A 127 -5.58 15.54 -5.30
C GLY A 127 -5.53 14.35 -4.34
N GLY A 128 -4.58 13.43 -4.48
CA GLY A 128 -4.59 12.15 -3.77
C GLY A 128 -5.81 11.31 -4.17
N TYR A 129 -5.65 10.40 -5.14
CA TYR A 129 -6.78 9.57 -5.60
C TYR A 129 -6.92 8.31 -4.74
N ASP A 130 -5.80 7.64 -4.49
CA ASP A 130 -5.67 6.47 -3.65
C ASP A 130 -4.38 6.55 -2.83
N VAL A 131 -4.32 5.71 -1.79
CA VAL A 131 -3.14 5.56 -0.96
C VAL A 131 -2.80 4.09 -0.77
N PHE A 132 -1.53 3.83 -0.50
CA PHE A 132 -1.00 2.54 -0.11
C PHE A 132 -0.50 2.64 1.32
N LEU A 133 -1.06 1.80 2.18
CA LEU A 133 -0.55 1.58 3.53
C LEU A 133 0.56 0.54 3.44
N MET A 134 1.71 0.81 4.04
CA MET A 134 2.81 -0.13 4.15
C MET A 134 3.07 -0.45 5.62
N GLY A 135 3.16 -1.74 5.94
CA GLY A 135 3.38 -2.26 7.29
C GLY A 135 4.51 -3.28 7.29
N GLN A 136 5.17 -3.46 8.44
CA GLN A 136 6.29 -4.38 8.62
C GLN A 136 6.18 -5.09 9.98
N ASN A 137 6.75 -6.29 10.08
CA ASN A 137 6.83 -7.00 11.37
C ASN A 137 7.84 -6.38 12.32
N GLU A 138 8.92 -5.83 11.77
CA GLU A 138 10.00 -5.18 12.51
C GLU A 138 10.29 -3.82 11.86
N PRO A 139 10.58 -2.77 12.64
CA PRO A 139 10.97 -1.48 12.07
C PRO A 139 12.22 -1.65 11.20
N ALA A 140 12.06 -1.52 9.89
CA ALA A 140 13.19 -1.51 8.97
C ALA A 140 13.44 -0.10 8.44
N LYS A 141 14.72 0.22 8.22
CA LYS A 141 15.11 1.48 7.61
C LYS A 141 15.40 1.28 6.13
N ILE A 142 14.99 2.25 5.33
CA ILE A 142 15.29 2.31 3.90
C ILE A 142 16.65 3.01 3.76
N ASN A 143 17.67 2.25 3.36
CA ASN A 143 18.98 2.80 3.03
C ASN A 143 18.94 3.38 1.62
N LEU A 144 18.98 4.71 1.54
CA LEU A 144 18.84 5.47 0.31
C LEU A 144 20.05 5.32 -0.61
N ASP A 145 21.28 5.27 -0.09
CA ASP A 145 22.47 5.03 -0.92
C ASP A 145 22.39 3.64 -1.56
N ALA A 146 21.98 2.63 -0.78
CA ALA A 146 21.82 1.27 -1.29
C ALA A 146 20.65 1.15 -2.29
N LEU A 147 19.55 1.88 -2.06
CA LEU A 147 18.43 1.93 -3.00
C LEU A 147 18.85 2.58 -4.32
N GLN A 148 19.54 3.72 -4.26
CA GLN A 148 20.08 4.39 -5.44
C GLN A 148 21.02 3.46 -6.22
N GLN A 149 21.99 2.85 -5.54
CA GLN A 149 22.93 1.93 -6.16
C GLN A 149 22.22 0.74 -6.83
N ARG A 150 21.17 0.20 -6.21
CA ARG A 150 20.36 -0.87 -6.82
C ARG A 150 19.69 -0.39 -8.09
N LEU A 151 18.98 0.74 -8.06
CA LEU A 151 18.25 1.27 -9.22
C LEU A 151 19.17 1.66 -10.39
N GLU A 152 20.42 2.05 -10.11
CA GLU A 152 21.44 2.34 -11.13
C GLU A 152 22.15 1.09 -11.65
N SER A 153 22.05 -0.05 -10.95
CA SER A 153 22.73 -1.28 -11.35
C SER A 153 22.05 -1.98 -12.53
N PRO A 154 22.83 -2.63 -13.43
CA PRO A 154 22.26 -3.33 -14.59
C PRO A 154 21.26 -4.45 -14.23
N GLU A 155 21.44 -5.09 -13.08
CA GLU A 155 20.56 -6.17 -12.60
C GLU A 155 19.11 -5.69 -12.40
N TYR A 156 18.92 -4.44 -11.97
CA TYR A 156 17.61 -3.87 -11.69
C TYR A 156 17.11 -2.93 -12.80
N PHE A 157 17.73 -2.96 -13.99
CA PHE A 157 17.33 -2.11 -15.11
C PHE A 157 15.82 -2.21 -15.42
N ARG A 158 15.25 -3.42 -15.39
CA ARG A 158 13.81 -3.63 -15.63
C ARG A 158 12.94 -2.95 -14.58
N VAL A 159 13.36 -2.95 -13.31
CA VAL A 159 12.65 -2.29 -12.22
C VAL A 159 12.71 -0.77 -12.41
N ALA A 160 13.91 -0.23 -12.69
CA ALA A 160 14.08 1.20 -12.94
C ALA A 160 13.30 1.66 -14.20
N GLN A 161 13.22 0.82 -15.23
CA GLN A 161 12.40 1.12 -16.41
C GLN A 161 10.91 1.10 -16.10
N SER A 162 10.43 0.10 -15.35
CA SER A 162 9.03 0.01 -14.91
C SER A 162 8.60 1.25 -14.12
N LEU A 163 9.44 1.73 -13.20
CA LEU A 163 9.21 2.97 -12.46
C LEU A 163 9.10 4.19 -13.39
N ARG A 164 10.00 4.30 -14.38
CA ARG A 164 9.96 5.39 -15.38
C ARG A 164 8.72 5.34 -16.25
N ASP A 165 8.27 4.15 -16.64
CA ASP A 165 7.09 3.97 -17.49
C ASP A 165 5.81 4.52 -16.82
N VAL A 166 5.79 4.56 -15.48
CA VAL A 166 4.69 5.13 -14.68
C VAL A 166 5.01 6.53 -14.11
N GLY A 167 6.09 7.16 -14.56
CA GLY A 167 6.41 8.56 -14.24
C GLY A 167 7.38 8.79 -13.07
N PHE A 168 7.89 7.75 -12.42
CA PHE A 168 8.93 7.87 -11.39
C PHE A 168 10.31 7.82 -12.04
N ASN A 169 10.92 8.98 -12.25
CA ASN A 169 12.22 9.10 -12.93
C ASN A 169 13.41 8.94 -11.98
N SER A 170 13.18 9.08 -10.67
CA SER A 170 14.18 8.91 -9.64
C SER A 170 13.60 8.23 -8.40
N MET A 171 14.47 7.73 -7.50
CA MET A 171 14.01 7.26 -6.19
C MET A 171 13.37 8.38 -5.37
N TYR A 172 13.77 9.63 -5.59
CA TYR A 172 13.20 10.77 -4.87
C TYR A 172 11.76 11.02 -5.32
N ASP A 173 11.46 10.87 -6.61
CA ASP A 173 10.09 10.98 -7.14
C ASP A 173 9.18 9.94 -6.49
N LEU A 174 9.66 8.70 -6.38
CA LEU A 174 8.94 7.63 -5.71
C LEU A 174 8.76 7.91 -4.22
N LEU A 175 9.84 8.26 -3.51
CA LEU A 175 9.79 8.46 -2.06
C LEU A 175 9.07 9.77 -1.66
N ALA A 176 8.94 10.74 -2.56
CA ALA A 176 8.18 11.96 -2.36
C ALA A 176 6.67 11.73 -2.25
N THR A 177 6.19 10.54 -2.66
CA THR A 177 4.79 10.11 -2.46
C THR A 177 4.42 9.86 -1.00
N TYR A 178 5.38 9.90 -0.08
CA TYR A 178 5.13 9.72 1.34
C TYR A 178 4.10 10.74 1.86
N ALA A 179 3.05 10.23 2.49
CA ALA A 179 1.90 11.00 2.96
C ALA A 179 1.76 11.01 4.48
N GLY A 180 2.46 10.13 5.21
CA GLY A 180 2.45 10.11 6.67
C GLY A 180 2.78 8.74 7.25
N GLN A 181 2.70 8.64 8.57
CA GLN A 181 2.92 7.41 9.33
C GLN A 181 2.06 7.41 10.60
N ASP A 182 1.87 6.23 11.19
CA ASP A 182 1.04 6.01 12.39
C ASP A 182 1.25 7.11 13.46
N GLN A 183 2.50 7.33 13.89
CA GLN A 183 2.82 8.28 14.95
C GLN A 183 2.37 9.72 14.66
N ASP A 184 2.41 10.14 13.39
CA ASP A 184 2.09 11.49 12.97
C ASP A 184 0.56 11.65 12.81
N LEU A 185 -0.11 10.58 12.33
CA LEU A 185 -1.55 10.57 12.06
C LEU A 185 -2.42 10.27 13.28
N LYS A 186 -1.86 9.84 14.41
CA LYS A 186 -2.59 9.56 15.67
C LYS A 186 -3.61 10.64 16.07
N PRO A 187 -3.30 11.95 16.04
CA PRO A 187 -4.27 12.98 16.40
C PRO A 187 -5.46 13.04 15.44
N TRP A 188 -5.24 12.78 14.15
CA TRP A 188 -6.29 12.76 13.13
C TRP A 188 -7.19 11.53 13.24
N LEU A 189 -6.61 10.39 13.61
CA LEU A 189 -7.28 9.08 13.72
C LEU A 189 -7.90 8.83 15.11
N ARG A 190 -7.85 9.79 16.03
CA ARG A 190 -8.27 9.59 17.44
C ARG A 190 -9.74 9.19 17.62
N ASP A 191 -10.58 9.57 16.67
CA ASP A 191 -12.02 9.32 16.61
C ASP A 191 -12.38 8.21 15.62
N ALA A 192 -11.37 7.61 14.97
CA ALA A 192 -11.58 6.53 14.03
C ALA A 192 -12.11 5.28 14.75
N GLU A 193 -13.06 4.62 14.11
CA GLU A 193 -13.59 3.35 14.59
C GLU A 193 -12.86 2.19 13.93
N ILE A 194 -12.50 1.17 14.71
CA ILE A 194 -11.79 0.00 14.18
C ILE A 194 -12.77 -0.98 13.51
N ASN A 195 -12.47 -1.36 12.27
CA ASN A 195 -13.19 -2.38 11.54
C ASN A 195 -12.79 -3.78 12.02
N ARG A 196 -13.78 -4.55 12.47
CA ARG A 196 -13.58 -5.89 13.04
C ARG A 196 -14.53 -6.87 12.37
N ASP A 197 -14.17 -8.14 12.34
CA ASP A 197 -15.08 -9.18 11.83
C ASP A 197 -16.43 -9.20 12.56
N GLY A 198 -16.43 -8.88 13.85
CA GLY A 198 -17.65 -8.89 14.67
C GLY A 198 -18.62 -7.75 14.40
N ASN A 199 -18.20 -6.68 13.72
CA ASN A 199 -19.07 -5.54 13.38
C ASN A 199 -19.15 -5.25 11.88
N LEU A 200 -18.13 -5.65 11.10
CA LEU A 200 -17.92 -5.32 9.68
C LEU A 200 -18.35 -3.90 9.32
N ARG A 201 -18.01 -2.96 10.22
CA ARG A 201 -18.53 -1.60 10.16
C ARG A 201 -18.14 -0.90 8.85
N LEU A 202 -16.94 -1.17 8.35
CA LEU A 202 -16.45 -0.56 7.13
C LEU A 202 -17.36 -0.84 5.93
N GLN A 203 -18.02 -2.01 5.89
CA GLN A 203 -18.97 -2.32 4.81
C GLN A 203 -20.15 -1.34 4.78
N TYR A 204 -20.58 -0.87 5.95
CA TYR A 204 -21.66 0.11 6.06
C TYR A 204 -21.17 1.53 5.81
N LEU A 205 -20.02 1.92 6.39
CA LEU A 205 -19.42 3.24 6.17
C LEU A 205 -19.15 3.48 4.68
N ALA A 206 -18.39 2.58 4.04
CA ALA A 206 -18.07 2.67 2.63
C ALA A 206 -19.34 2.60 1.76
N GLY A 207 -20.31 1.75 2.11
CA GLY A 207 -21.57 1.64 1.38
C GLY A 207 -22.41 2.92 1.41
N LEU A 208 -22.42 3.64 2.54
CA LEU A 208 -23.07 4.94 2.66
C LEU A 208 -22.29 6.05 1.92
N ALA A 209 -20.98 5.87 1.76
CA ALA A 209 -20.09 6.82 1.10
C ALA A 209 -19.87 6.57 -0.40
N LEU A 210 -20.40 5.50 -0.99
CA LEU A 210 -20.19 5.04 -2.37
C LEU A 210 -20.25 6.12 -3.48
N ASN A 211 -21.01 7.19 -3.29
CA ASN A 211 -21.14 8.27 -4.29
C ASN A 211 -20.62 9.61 -3.78
N ILE A 212 -19.75 9.59 -2.79
CA ILE A 212 -19.11 10.76 -2.19
C ILE A 212 -17.72 10.90 -2.81
N SER A 213 -17.45 12.09 -3.36
CA SER A 213 -16.12 12.49 -3.82
C SER A 213 -15.52 13.46 -2.82
N GLN A 214 -14.74 12.94 -1.87
CA GLN A 214 -14.03 13.70 -0.86
C GLN A 214 -12.53 13.41 -0.84
N GLU A 215 -12.00 12.79 -1.89
CA GLU A 215 -10.59 12.38 -1.98
C GLU A 215 -9.63 13.56 -1.73
N GLY A 216 -9.87 14.72 -2.35
CA GLY A 216 -9.06 15.93 -2.14
C GLY A 216 -9.09 16.45 -0.70
N PRO A 217 -10.28 16.71 -0.11
CA PRO A 217 -10.39 17.06 1.30
C PRO A 217 -9.77 16.04 2.27
N ILE A 218 -9.98 14.73 2.04
CA ILE A 218 -9.43 13.66 2.87
C ILE A 218 -7.90 13.70 2.81
N TYR A 219 -7.34 13.72 1.60
CA TYR A 219 -5.90 13.80 1.39
C TYR A 219 -5.30 15.05 2.02
N SER A 220 -5.94 16.20 1.84
CA SER A 220 -5.51 17.48 2.43
C SER A 220 -5.52 17.47 3.96
N GLU A 221 -6.56 16.89 4.60
CA GLU A 221 -6.60 16.76 6.06
C GLU A 221 -5.48 15.83 6.57
N MET A 222 -5.24 14.71 5.88
CA MET A 222 -4.15 13.79 6.23
C MET A 222 -2.78 14.48 6.18
N LEU A 223 -2.51 15.23 5.10
CA LEU A 223 -1.23 15.90 4.88
C LEU A 223 -0.90 17.00 5.91
N LYS A 224 -1.90 17.57 6.61
CA LYS A 224 -1.65 18.52 7.70
C LYS A 224 -0.80 17.95 8.84
N TYR A 225 -0.81 16.62 8.97
CA TYR A 225 -0.07 15.90 10.00
C TYR A 225 1.27 15.36 9.50
N ARG A 226 1.52 15.37 8.19
CA ARG A 226 2.75 14.82 7.59
C ARG A 226 3.99 15.52 8.15
N GLN A 227 4.93 14.72 8.66
CA GLN A 227 6.27 15.15 9.04
C GLN A 227 7.32 14.42 8.21
N PHE A 228 8.54 14.96 8.15
CA PHE A 228 9.65 14.25 7.53
C PHE A 228 9.98 12.97 8.35
N PRO A 229 9.93 11.76 7.76
CA PRO A 229 10.07 10.52 8.51
C PRO A 229 11.54 10.15 8.74
N ALA A 230 12.20 10.88 9.64
CA ALA A 230 13.62 10.66 9.97
C ALA A 230 13.92 9.26 10.57
N ASN A 231 12.90 8.59 11.09
CA ASN A 231 12.96 7.21 11.58
C ASN A 231 13.03 6.17 10.45
N LEU A 232 12.49 6.47 9.27
CA LEU A 232 12.33 5.54 8.15
C LEU A 232 13.56 5.50 7.24
N PHE A 233 14.25 6.62 7.05
CA PHE A 233 15.33 6.74 6.07
C PHE A 233 16.72 6.79 6.70
N THR A 234 17.69 6.22 6.00
CA THR A 234 19.14 6.37 6.29
C THR A 234 19.91 6.56 5.00
N GLY A 235 21.03 7.25 5.08
CA GLY A 235 21.95 7.39 3.95
C GLY A 235 22.97 8.50 4.21
N SER A 236 23.78 8.79 3.20
CA SER A 236 24.69 9.93 3.17
C SER A 236 23.94 11.25 3.33
N GLU A 237 24.60 12.25 3.90
CA GLU A 237 24.00 13.57 4.15
C GLU A 237 23.44 14.20 2.86
N ALA A 238 24.20 14.09 1.76
CA ALA A 238 23.78 14.60 0.47
C ALA A 238 22.46 13.96 0.00
N VAL A 239 22.34 12.64 0.06
CA VAL A 239 21.12 11.92 -0.38
C VAL A 239 19.93 12.25 0.53
N MET A 240 20.16 12.36 1.85
CA MET A 240 19.12 12.77 2.80
C MET A 240 18.62 14.20 2.53
N GLN A 241 19.51 15.13 2.20
CA GLN A 241 19.14 16.51 1.84
C GLN A 241 18.30 16.58 0.56
N HIS A 242 18.63 15.78 -0.46
CA HIS A 242 17.84 15.72 -1.69
C HIS A 242 16.42 15.18 -1.43
N LEU A 243 16.30 14.12 -0.62
CA LEU A 243 14.99 13.59 -0.25
C LEU A 243 14.17 14.61 0.56
N TYR A 244 14.79 15.32 1.50
CA TYR A 244 14.13 16.38 2.26
C TYR A 244 13.59 17.48 1.35
N ALA A 245 14.38 17.91 0.36
CA ALA A 245 13.95 18.90 -0.63
C ALA A 245 12.78 18.41 -1.48
N ALA A 246 12.80 17.14 -1.92
CA ALA A 246 11.73 16.54 -2.70
C ALA A 246 10.40 16.51 -1.93
N LEU A 247 10.40 16.03 -0.69
CA LEU A 247 9.21 16.00 0.18
C LEU A 247 8.67 17.40 0.52
N SER A 248 9.57 18.38 0.67
CA SER A 248 9.19 19.77 0.94
C SER A 248 8.53 20.45 -0.26
N ALA A 249 9.00 20.15 -1.48
CA ALA A 249 8.45 20.70 -2.72
C ALA A 249 7.00 20.23 -2.95
N THR A 250 6.69 19.00 -2.57
CA THR A 250 5.37 18.40 -2.63
C THR A 250 4.38 19.02 -1.64
N THR A 251 4.86 19.57 -0.51
CA THR A 251 3.99 20.20 0.51
C THR A 251 3.52 21.60 0.11
N SER A 252 4.15 22.22 -0.89
CA SER A 252 3.89 23.61 -1.31
C SER A 252 2.97 23.74 -2.53
N ARG A 253 2.38 22.63 -3.00
CA ARG A 253 1.43 22.59 -4.13
C ARG A 253 0.03 22.30 -3.60
#